data_AF-A0A9N7REZ5-F1
#
_entry.id   AF-A0A9N7REZ5-F1
#
_cell.length_a   1.000
_cell.length_b   1.000
_cell.length_c   1.000
_cell.angle_alpha   90.00
_cell.angle_beta   90.00
_cell.angle_gamma   90.00
#
_symmetry.space_group_name_H-M   'P 1'
#
loop_
_entity.id
_entity.type
_entity.pdbx_description
1 polymer ?
#
loop_
_entity_poly.entity_id
_entity_poly.type
_entity_poly.pdbx_seq_one_letter_code
_entity_poly.pdbx_strand_id
1 'polypeptide(L)'
;DPEHQERSQATVVAQFRDYQPKKFFGQGDPRIVDEWVQGLEMIFEVMNCPDLYRMLCAQIQLTGDARLWWNAYWSMRPGEKDGCTWDQFKELIREKYYPSYYRADMERQFLALTQGTRSVDEYEREFTRLGAF
;
A
#
# COMPACT_ATOMS: atom_id res chain seq x y z
N ASP A 1 11.97 -4.50 36.51
CA ASP A 1 10.78 -4.88 35.73
C ASP A 1 9.94 -3.64 35.45
N PRO A 2 10.09 -3.06 34.24
CA PRO A 2 9.18 -2.06 33.69
C PRO A 2 8.92 -2.32 32.19
N GLU A 3 8.96 -3.58 31.73
CA GLU A 3 9.21 -3.89 30.31
C GLU A 3 8.00 -3.79 29.38
N HIS A 4 6.78 -3.56 29.87
CA HIS A 4 5.61 -3.35 29.00
C HIS A 4 4.89 -2.06 29.42
N GLN A 5 5.51 -0.91 29.12
CA GLN A 5 4.73 0.32 28.99
C GLN A 5 3.80 0.12 27.78
N GLU A 6 2.56 -0.29 28.01
CA GLU A 6 1.53 -0.33 26.98
C GLU A 6 1.47 1.05 26.31
N ARG A 7 1.99 1.13 25.08
CA ARG A 7 1.97 2.37 24.30
C ARG A 7 0.52 2.68 23.96
N SER A 8 0.03 3.83 24.43
CA SER A 8 -1.32 4.26 24.09
C SER A 8 -1.45 4.49 22.58
N GLN A 9 -2.65 4.23 22.04
CA GLN A 9 -3.00 4.51 20.65
C GLN A 9 -2.65 5.95 20.24
N ALA A 10 -2.90 6.93 21.12
CA ALA A 10 -2.62 8.34 20.85
C ALA A 10 -1.11 8.60 20.66
N THR A 11 -0.27 7.98 21.49
CA THR A 11 1.19 8.10 21.40
C THR A 11 1.72 7.50 20.10
N VAL A 12 1.23 6.32 19.72
CA VAL A 12 1.65 5.66 18.47
C VAL A 12 1.24 6.50 17.26
N VAL A 13 0.00 7.01 17.22
CA VAL A 13 -0.46 7.84 16.10
C VAL A 13 0.30 9.17 16.02
N ALA A 14 0.65 9.78 17.15
CA ALA A 14 1.45 11.01 17.16
C ALA A 14 2.85 10.75 16.57
N GLN A 15 3.56 9.74 17.08
CA GLN A 15 4.88 9.37 16.55
C GLN A 15 4.83 9.00 15.07
N PHE A 16 3.82 8.25 14.63
CA PHE A 16 3.64 7.91 13.23
C PHE A 16 3.47 9.15 12.33
N ARG A 17 2.79 10.20 12.82
CA ARG A 17 2.62 11.46 12.08
C ARG A 17 3.92 12.26 11.95
N ASP A 18 4.85 12.13 12.90
CA ASP A 18 6.14 12.83 12.86
C ASP A 18 7.00 12.38 11.67
N TYR A 19 6.83 11.13 11.21
CA TYR A 19 7.47 10.61 9.99
C TYR A 19 6.80 11.09 8.69
N GLN A 20 5.75 11.90 8.77
CA GLN A 20 5.03 12.47 7.62
C GLN A 20 4.66 11.42 6.56
N PRO A 21 3.95 10.34 6.95
CA PRO A 21 3.57 9.27 6.05
C PRO A 21 2.75 9.81 4.88
N LYS A 22 3.04 9.30 3.67
CA LYS A 22 2.33 9.69 2.46
C LYS A 22 0.85 9.30 2.56
N LYS A 23 -0.01 10.16 2.02
CA LYS A 23 -1.42 9.83 1.78
C LYS A 23 -1.54 8.94 0.55
N PHE A 24 -2.52 8.06 0.55
CA PHE A 24 -2.91 7.30 -0.62
C PHE A 24 -4.29 7.73 -1.08
N PHE A 25 -4.37 8.19 -2.33
CA PHE A 25 -5.60 8.72 -2.92
C PHE A 25 -6.43 7.63 -3.62
N GLY A 26 -5.79 6.54 -4.07
CA GLY A 26 -6.47 5.47 -4.83
C GLY A 26 -6.61 5.76 -6.33
N GLN A 27 -5.75 6.61 -6.89
CA GLN A 27 -5.68 6.89 -8.32
C GLN A 27 -4.22 6.88 -8.79
N GLY A 28 -4.02 6.70 -10.10
CA GLY A 28 -2.71 6.72 -10.73
C GLY A 28 -2.19 5.31 -11.08
N ASP A 29 -0.88 5.21 -11.20
CA ASP A 29 -0.19 3.96 -11.51
C ASP A 29 -0.42 2.92 -10.40
N PRO A 30 -0.89 1.70 -10.73
CA PRO A 30 -1.07 0.62 -9.75
C PRO A 30 0.13 0.36 -8.83
N ARG A 31 1.37 0.57 -9.30
CA ARG A 31 2.60 0.40 -8.49
C ARG A 31 2.68 1.32 -7.28
N ILE A 32 2.00 2.46 -7.34
CA ILE A 32 1.96 3.43 -6.24
C ILE A 32 1.42 2.79 -4.96
N VAL A 33 0.56 1.76 -5.06
CA VAL A 33 0.06 1.07 -3.87
C VAL A 33 1.17 0.33 -3.14
N ASP A 34 2.08 -0.33 -3.86
CA ASP A 34 3.17 -1.10 -3.24
C ASP A 34 4.25 -0.17 -2.67
N GLU A 35 4.60 0.91 -3.38
CA GLU A 35 5.50 1.94 -2.83
C GLU A 35 4.93 2.57 -1.56
N TRP A 36 3.62 2.83 -1.56
CA TRP A 36 2.94 3.38 -0.40
C TRP A 36 2.91 2.41 0.78
N VAL A 37 2.59 1.13 0.55
CA VAL A 37 2.63 0.09 1.59
C VAL A 37 4.04 -0.06 2.15
N GLN A 38 5.07 -0.16 1.30
CA GLN A 38 6.46 -0.26 1.73
C GLN A 38 6.90 0.94 2.57
N GLY A 39 6.49 2.15 2.18
CA GLY A 39 6.75 3.36 2.97
C GLY A 39 6.12 3.32 4.36
N LEU A 40 4.92 2.74 4.49
CA LEU A 40 4.30 2.52 5.80
C LEU A 40 5.03 1.46 6.62
N GLU A 41 5.43 0.34 6.01
CA GLU A 41 6.17 -0.74 6.67
C GLU A 41 7.49 -0.24 7.24
N MET A 42 8.24 0.54 6.46
CA MET A 42 9.48 1.17 6.93
C MET A 42 9.26 2.04 8.18
N ILE A 43 8.20 2.86 8.20
CA ILE A 43 7.89 3.68 9.37
C ILE A 43 7.51 2.81 10.57
N PHE A 44 6.68 1.77 10.35
CA PHE A 44 6.26 0.85 11.40
C PHE A 44 7.43 0.09 12.02
N GLU A 45 8.40 -0.31 11.22
CA GLU A 45 9.64 -0.94 11.69
C GLU A 45 10.47 0.03 12.54
N VAL A 46 10.74 1.24 12.04
CA VAL A 46 11.56 2.23 12.76
C VAL A 46 10.95 2.60 14.11
N MET A 47 9.62 2.73 14.19
CA MET A 47 8.96 3.07 15.44
C MET A 47 8.67 1.86 16.34
N ASN A 48 8.96 0.63 15.90
CA ASN A 48 8.53 -0.62 16.53
C ASN A 48 7.00 -0.62 16.82
N CYS A 49 6.20 -0.39 15.77
CA CYS A 49 4.75 -0.25 15.86
C CYS A 49 4.08 -1.61 16.10
N PRO A 50 3.31 -1.77 17.20
CA PRO A 50 2.50 -2.96 17.43
C PRO A 50 1.48 -3.16 16.30
N ASP A 51 1.27 -4.42 15.89
CA ASP A 51 0.39 -4.76 14.77
C ASP A 51 -1.03 -4.23 14.94
N LEU A 52 -1.55 -4.21 16.17
CA LEU A 52 -2.86 -3.64 16.52
C LEU A 52 -3.02 -2.18 16.05
N TYR A 53 -1.93 -1.39 16.04
CA TYR A 53 -1.97 0.03 15.68
C TYR A 53 -1.56 0.33 14.25
N ARG A 54 -0.91 -0.62 13.54
CA ARG A 54 -0.54 -0.46 12.12
C ARG A 54 -1.77 -0.19 11.26
N MET A 55 -2.84 -0.95 11.49
CA MET A 55 -4.11 -0.79 10.78
C MET A 55 -4.72 0.58 10.96
N LEU A 56 -4.78 1.07 12.19
CA LEU A 56 -5.27 2.42 12.48
C LEU A 56 -4.45 3.47 11.73
N CYS A 57 -3.12 3.35 11.78
CA CYS A 57 -2.20 4.28 11.13
C CYS A 57 -2.38 4.28 9.61
N ALA A 58 -2.54 3.13 8.98
CA ALA A 58 -2.79 3.04 7.55
C ALA A 58 -4.15 3.63 7.14
N GLN A 59 -5.21 3.35 7.91
CA GLN A 59 -6.55 3.86 7.62
C GLN A 59 -6.61 5.40 7.60
N ILE A 60 -5.88 6.08 8.49
CA ILE A 60 -5.83 7.55 8.49
C ILE A 60 -5.04 8.14 7.32
N GLN A 61 -4.26 7.33 6.60
CA GLN A 61 -3.54 7.74 5.40
C GLN A 61 -4.34 7.52 4.11
N LEU A 62 -5.45 6.79 4.15
CA LEU A 62 -6.38 6.69 3.02
C LEU A 62 -7.15 8.00 2.85
N THR A 63 -7.18 8.51 1.62
CA THR A 63 -7.89 9.73 1.20
C THR A 63 -8.54 9.49 -0.16
N GLY A 64 -9.39 10.43 -0.62
CA GLY A 64 -10.00 10.34 -1.95
C GLY A 64 -10.73 9.02 -2.19
N ASP A 65 -10.51 8.45 -3.38
CA ASP A 65 -11.12 7.20 -3.83
C ASP A 65 -10.76 6.00 -2.94
N ALA A 66 -9.54 5.98 -2.39
CA ALA A 66 -9.12 4.93 -1.45
C ALA A 66 -9.93 4.95 -0.15
N ARG A 67 -10.20 6.14 0.39
CA ARG A 67 -11.06 6.28 1.58
C ARG A 67 -12.50 5.83 1.27
N LEU A 68 -13.04 6.23 0.12
CA LEU A 68 -14.40 5.89 -0.30
C LEU A 68 -14.55 4.38 -0.47
N TRP A 69 -13.62 3.74 -1.18
CA TRP A 69 -13.59 2.30 -1.36
C TRP A 69 -13.49 1.56 -0.02
N TRP A 70 -12.56 1.95 0.86
CA TRP A 70 -12.36 1.28 2.15
C TRP A 70 -13.64 1.31 3.00
N ASN A 71 -14.31 2.46 3.06
CA ASN A 71 -15.58 2.59 3.77
C ASN A 71 -16.68 1.70 3.16
N ALA A 72 -16.81 1.68 1.83
CA ALA A 72 -17.79 0.87 1.12
C ALA A 72 -17.53 -0.64 1.27
N TYR A 73 -16.26 -1.05 1.26
CA TYR A 73 -15.85 -2.44 1.45
C TYR A 73 -16.35 -2.99 2.80
N TRP A 74 -16.21 -2.21 3.87
CA TRP A 74 -16.64 -2.61 5.22
C TRP A 74 -18.11 -2.38 5.50
N SER A 75 -18.78 -1.44 4.83
CA SER A 75 -20.24 -1.30 4.98
C SER A 75 -21.00 -2.54 4.51
N MET A 76 -20.41 -3.32 3.60
CA MET A 76 -20.96 -4.60 3.13
C MET A 76 -20.58 -5.79 4.03
N ARG A 77 -19.69 -5.60 5.01
CA ARG A 77 -19.15 -6.65 5.90
C ARG A 77 -19.19 -6.20 7.37
N PRO A 78 -20.39 -5.92 7.91
CA PRO A 78 -20.52 -5.47 9.29
C PRO A 78 -20.01 -6.58 10.24
N GLY A 79 -19.15 -6.22 11.18
CA GLY A 79 -18.59 -7.13 12.19
C GLY A 79 -17.23 -7.74 11.85
N GLU A 80 -16.79 -7.71 10.59
CA GLU A 80 -15.48 -8.25 10.19
C GLU A 80 -14.36 -7.18 10.28
N LYS A 81 -14.72 -5.90 10.30
CA LYS A 81 -13.78 -4.77 10.26
C LYS A 81 -12.79 -4.77 11.42
N ASP A 82 -13.25 -5.08 12.62
CA ASP A 82 -12.45 -4.99 13.84
C ASP A 82 -11.41 -6.12 13.95
N GLY A 83 -11.57 -7.18 13.15
CA GLY A 83 -10.62 -8.29 13.05
C GLY A 83 -9.61 -8.16 11.90
N CYS A 84 -9.70 -7.10 11.09
CA CYS A 84 -8.81 -6.94 9.94
C CYS A 84 -7.36 -6.69 10.39
N THR A 85 -6.46 -7.61 10.05
CA THR A 85 -5.03 -7.49 10.36
C THR A 85 -4.29 -6.64 9.33
N TRP A 86 -3.06 -6.21 9.68
CA TRP A 86 -2.19 -5.50 8.74
C TRP A 86 -1.93 -6.28 7.45
N ASP A 87 -1.67 -7.59 7.57
CA ASP A 87 -1.44 -8.44 6.39
C ASP A 87 -2.70 -8.57 5.54
N GLN A 88 -3.87 -8.76 6.15
CA GLN A 88 -5.14 -8.78 5.41
C GLN A 88 -5.39 -7.45 4.69
N PHE A 89 -5.07 -6.32 5.33
CA PHE A 89 -5.18 -5.02 4.69
C PHE A 89 -4.27 -4.88 3.46
N LYS A 90 -3.01 -5.32 3.55
CA LYS A 90 -2.08 -5.31 2.43
C LYS A 90 -2.63 -6.10 1.25
N GLU A 91 -3.17 -7.29 1.51
CA GLU A 91 -3.79 -8.11 0.46
C GLU A 91 -5.02 -7.43 -0.14
N LEU A 92 -5.90 -6.86 0.69
CA LEU A 92 -7.11 -6.17 0.21
C LEU A 92 -6.79 -4.94 -0.63
N ILE A 93 -5.84 -4.10 -0.20
CA ILE A 93 -5.51 -2.88 -0.93
C ILE A 93 -4.76 -3.19 -2.22
N ARG A 94 -3.87 -4.20 -2.22
CA ARG A 94 -3.23 -4.69 -3.44
C ARG A 94 -4.24 -5.30 -4.39
N GLU A 95 -5.14 -6.16 -3.93
CA GLU A 95 -6.14 -6.74 -4.83
C GLU A 95 -7.07 -5.67 -5.43
N LYS A 96 -7.36 -4.59 -4.70
CA LYS A 96 -8.16 -3.48 -5.23
C LYS A 96 -7.44 -2.67 -6.30
N TYR A 97 -6.19 -2.29 -6.06
CA TYR A 97 -5.47 -1.28 -6.86
C TYR A 97 -4.42 -1.87 -7.78
N TYR A 98 -3.94 -3.08 -7.48
CA TYR A 98 -2.91 -3.82 -8.20
C TYR A 98 -3.23 -5.33 -8.30
N PRO A 99 -4.37 -5.69 -8.91
CA PRO A 99 -4.85 -7.06 -8.95
C PRO A 99 -3.91 -8.00 -9.71
N SER A 100 -3.94 -9.28 -9.35
CA SER A 100 -3.07 -10.31 -9.94
C SER A 100 -3.14 -10.41 -11.47
N TYR A 101 -4.32 -10.23 -12.07
CA TYR A 101 -4.47 -10.26 -13.53
C TYR A 101 -3.75 -9.10 -14.22
N TYR A 102 -3.70 -7.92 -13.58
CA TYR A 102 -3.01 -6.75 -14.13
C TYR A 102 -1.51 -6.97 -14.09
N ARG A 103 -1.00 -7.52 -12.97
CA ARG A 103 0.41 -7.93 -12.83
C ARG A 103 0.82 -8.94 -13.90
N ALA A 104 0.04 -10.00 -14.07
CA ALA A 104 0.31 -11.02 -15.07
C ALA A 104 0.30 -10.45 -16.50
N ASP A 105 -0.56 -9.48 -16.79
CA ASP A 105 -0.56 -8.81 -18.09
C ASP A 105 0.67 -7.91 -18.29
N MET A 106 1.11 -7.17 -17.26
CA MET A 106 2.35 -6.39 -17.32
C MET A 106 3.58 -7.29 -17.50
N GLU A 107 3.66 -8.41 -16.78
CA GLU A 107 4.73 -9.40 -16.95
C GLU A 107 4.74 -9.97 -18.38
N ARG A 108 3.56 -10.30 -18.93
CA ARG A 108 3.45 -10.74 -20.32
C ARG A 108 3.94 -9.67 -21.29
N GLN A 109 3.55 -8.42 -21.09
CA GLN A 109 4.00 -7.29 -21.91
C GLN A 109 5.51 -7.10 -21.83
N PHE A 110 6.09 -7.26 -20.64
CA PHE A 110 7.54 -7.19 -20.43
C PHE A 110 8.27 -8.29 -21.19
N LEU A 111 7.82 -9.54 -21.06
CA LEU A 111 8.42 -10.69 -21.74
C LEU A 111 8.30 -10.61 -23.27
N ALA A 112 7.24 -9.97 -23.76
CA ALA A 112 7.04 -9.73 -25.20
C ALA A 112 7.73 -8.44 -25.70
N LEU A 113 8.35 -7.66 -24.81
CA LEU A 113 8.88 -6.35 -25.16
C LEU A 113 10.11 -6.48 -26.06
N THR A 114 9.99 -5.97 -27.28
CA THR A 114 11.09 -5.81 -28.23
C THR A 114 11.25 -4.34 -28.61
N GLN A 115 12.46 -3.93 -28.95
CA GLN A 115 12.73 -2.54 -29.37
C GLN A 115 11.95 -2.21 -30.67
N GLY A 116 12.00 -3.10 -31.66
CA GLY A 116 11.33 -2.90 -32.95
C GLY A 116 11.84 -1.63 -33.64
N THR A 117 10.90 -0.76 -34.02
CA THR A 117 11.18 0.53 -34.67
C THR A 117 11.32 1.70 -33.67
N ARG A 118 11.20 1.45 -32.37
CA ARG A 118 11.34 2.49 -31.33
C ARG A 118 12.79 2.94 -31.19
N SER A 119 12.97 4.19 -30.80
CA SER A 119 14.29 4.66 -30.34
C SER A 119 14.73 3.89 -29.10
N VAL A 120 16.04 3.91 -28.83
CA VAL A 120 16.61 3.27 -27.63
C VAL A 120 16.03 3.88 -26.35
N ASP A 121 15.82 5.20 -26.32
CA ASP A 121 15.24 5.92 -25.17
C ASP A 121 13.78 5.52 -24.92
N GLU A 122 12.96 5.40 -25.97
CA GLU A 122 11.57 4.94 -25.83
C GLU A 122 11.49 3.47 -25.36
N TYR A 123 12.37 2.61 -25.88
CA TYR A 123 12.44 1.22 -25.43
C TYR A 123 12.91 1.11 -23.98
N GLU A 124 13.94 1.85 -23.58
CA GLU A 124 14.48 1.85 -22.22
C GLU A 124 13.42 2.30 -21.22
N ARG A 125 12.68 3.37 -21.51
CA ARG A 125 11.60 3.84 -20.63
C ARG A 125 10.54 2.79 -20.42
N GLU A 126 10.13 2.12 -21.50
CA GLU A 126 9.11 1.08 -21.43
C GLU A 126 9.63 -0.20 -20.76
N PHE A 127 10.89 -0.55 -20.98
CA PHE A 127 11.56 -1.66 -20.29
C PHE A 127 11.64 -1.41 -18.78
N THR A 128 12.08 -0.22 -18.37
CA THR A 128 12.14 0.18 -16.96
C THR A 128 10.73 0.27 -16.34
N ARG A 129 9.73 0.74 -17.09
CA ARG A 129 8.34 0.77 -16.64
C ARG A 129 7.82 -0.65 -16.38
N LEU A 130 7.93 -1.54 -17.35
CA LEU A 130 7.40 -2.90 -17.30
C LEU A 130 8.21 -3.85 -16.41
N GLY A 131 9.53 -3.66 -16.31
CA GLY A 131 10.42 -4.47 -15.46
C GLY A 131 10.33 -4.17 -13.97
N ALA A 132 9.57 -3.14 -13.59
CA ALA A 132 9.23 -2.83 -12.21
C ALA A 132 7.96 -3.57 -11.72
N PHE A 133 7.36 -4.44 -12.55
CA PHE A 133 6.17 -5.25 -12.25
C PHE A 133 6.55 -6.72 -11.99
#